data_AF-A0A927IX46-F1
#
_entry.id   AF-A0A927IX46-F1
#
_cell.length_a   1.000
_cell.length_b   1.000
_cell.length_c   1.000
_cell.angle_alpha   90.00
_cell.angle_beta   90.00
_cell.angle_gamma   90.00
#
_symmetry.space_group_name_H-M   'P 1'
#
loop_
_entity.id
_entity.type
_entity.pdbx_description
1 polymer ?
#
loop_
_entity_poly.entity_id
_entity_poly.type
_entity_poly.pdbx_seq_one_letter_code
_entity_poly.pdbx_strand_id
1 'polypeptide(L)'
;MLNKLLKEYNKVYSFHNTIVDGVIINKWFIIFIILIIFEAILIGVFLTKNLLIAFVIFIIYFTTVFFASLWNRTLIKKQYGSVETYNLRNLERFIKNVKDGLGIDLINENINHTIEGLIKDELSHSISQESIKKSFSQGVIISLIPLAIQFFITSQIIFIQLALIALGVIVIIYSIKLSLVDYSKQYRLKEFSFLLKEIRIKKIYQ
;
A
#
# COMPACT_ATOMS: atom_id res chain seq x y z
N MET A 1 12.18 -16.55 -6.30
CA MET A 1 13.00 -15.39 -6.69
C MET A 1 12.27 -14.07 -6.47
N LEU A 2 11.10 -13.87 -7.09
CA LEU A 2 10.32 -12.62 -7.02
C LEU A 2 10.00 -12.14 -5.59
N ASN A 3 9.58 -13.02 -4.68
CA ASN A 3 9.33 -12.65 -3.27
C ASN A 3 10.59 -12.15 -2.54
N LYS A 4 11.77 -12.68 -2.89
CA LYS A 4 13.04 -12.21 -2.31
C LYS A 4 13.38 -10.81 -2.85
N LEU A 5 13.18 -10.58 -4.15
CA LEU A 5 13.35 -9.27 -4.78
C LEU A 5 12.38 -8.23 -4.19
N LEU A 6 11.11 -8.57 -4.01
CA LEU A 6 10.13 -7.70 -3.36
C LEU A 6 10.50 -7.38 -1.90
N LYS A 7 11.15 -8.32 -1.20
CA LYS A 7 11.65 -8.08 0.16
C LYS A 7 12.80 -7.06 0.16
N GLU A 8 13.76 -7.18 -0.75
CA GLU A 8 14.84 -6.19 -0.92
C GLU A 8 14.29 -4.83 -1.39
N TYR A 9 13.28 -4.84 -2.25
CA TYR A 9 12.57 -3.63 -2.67
C TYR A 9 11.95 -2.92 -1.46
N ASN A 10 11.22 -3.63 -0.61
CA ASN A 10 10.62 -3.05 0.60
C ASN A 10 11.69 -2.53 1.58
N LYS A 11 12.89 -3.10 1.62
CA LYS A 11 13.97 -2.54 2.46
C LYS A 11 14.47 -1.19 1.98
N VAL A 12 14.30 -0.82 0.72
CA VAL A 12 14.74 0.48 0.21
C VAL A 12 13.57 1.46 0.09
N TYR A 13 12.40 0.98 -0.35
CA TYR A 13 11.26 1.81 -0.71
C TYR A 13 10.05 1.71 0.23
N SER A 14 10.13 0.95 1.34
CA SER A 14 9.01 0.92 2.29
C SER A 14 8.79 2.30 2.91
N PHE A 15 7.53 2.62 3.16
CA PHE A 15 7.11 3.85 3.84
C PHE A 15 7.86 4.05 5.17
N HIS A 16 8.05 2.98 5.94
CA HIS A 16 8.82 3.02 7.18
C HIS A 16 10.25 3.48 6.95
N ASN A 17 10.97 2.90 5.99
CA ASN A 17 12.36 3.26 5.73
C ASN A 17 12.48 4.66 5.13
N THR A 18 11.51 5.10 4.33
CA THR A 18 11.44 6.49 3.86
C THR A 18 11.27 7.47 5.02
N ILE A 19 10.43 7.15 6.02
CA ILE A 19 10.30 7.95 7.24
C ILE A 19 11.60 7.94 8.04
N VAL A 20 12.20 6.77 8.26
CA VAL A 20 13.43 6.62 9.04
C VAL A 20 14.57 7.39 8.38
N ASP A 21 14.77 7.25 7.07
CA ASP A 21 15.74 8.02 6.31
C ASP A 21 15.45 9.53 6.42
N GLY A 22 14.17 9.94 6.34
CA GLY A 22 13.76 11.33 6.57
C GLY A 22 14.11 11.88 7.95
N VAL A 23 13.93 11.08 9.02
CA VAL A 23 14.29 11.45 10.39
C VAL A 23 15.80 11.47 10.61
N ILE A 24 16.54 10.55 9.99
CA ILE A 24 18.02 10.53 10.03
C ILE A 24 18.57 11.79 9.34
N ILE A 25 18.00 12.17 8.20
CA ILE A 25 18.35 13.38 7.46
C ILE A 25 18.03 14.63 8.29
N ASN A 26 16.87 14.66 8.95
CA ASN A 26 16.50 15.76 9.83
C ASN A 26 15.70 15.29 11.05
N LYS A 27 16.34 15.36 12.22
CA LYS A 27 15.72 15.03 13.51
C LYS A 27 14.47 15.87 13.79
N TRP A 28 14.37 17.10 13.27
CA TRP A 28 13.19 17.96 13.42
C TRP A 28 11.96 17.44 12.66
N PHE A 29 12.14 16.55 11.68
CA PHE A 29 11.03 15.92 10.97
C PHE A 29 10.12 15.10 11.91
N ILE A 30 10.66 14.63 13.04
CA ILE A 30 9.88 13.91 14.05
C ILE A 30 8.74 14.77 14.63
N ILE A 31 8.92 16.08 14.70
CA ILE A 31 7.89 17.00 15.22
C ILE A 31 6.68 17.01 14.28
N PHE A 32 6.91 17.07 12.97
CA PHE A 32 5.83 16.99 11.99
C PHE A 32 5.09 15.65 12.08
N ILE A 33 5.81 14.54 12.26
CA ILE A 33 5.17 13.22 12.43
C ILE A 33 4.27 13.18 13.66
N ILE A 34 4.76 13.67 14.81
CA ILE A 34 3.98 13.73 16.05
C ILE A 34 2.73 14.61 15.86
N LEU A 35 2.88 15.75 15.19
CA LEU A 35 1.80 16.70 14.96
C LEU A 35 0.72 16.11 14.03
N ILE A 36 1.11 15.44 12.94
CA ILE A 36 0.21 14.72 12.03
C ILE A 36 -0.56 13.61 12.77
N ILE A 37 0.10 12.84 13.64
CA ILE A 37 -0.55 11.79 14.44
C ILE A 37 -1.57 12.40 15.40
N PHE A 38 -1.20 13.49 16.08
CA PHE A 38 -2.09 14.19 17.01
C PHE A 38 -3.33 14.73 16.30
N GLU A 39 -3.17 15.40 15.17
CA GLU A 39 -4.27 15.89 14.34
C GLU A 39 -5.19 14.76 13.87
N ALA A 40 -4.63 13.63 13.44
CA ALA A 40 -5.43 12.46 13.04
C ALA A 40 -6.29 11.90 14.19
N ILE A 41 -5.73 11.85 15.40
CA ILE A 41 -6.47 11.44 16.61
C ILE A 41 -7.60 12.45 16.90
N LEU A 42 -7.30 13.74 16.83
CA LEU A 42 -8.30 14.79 17.06
C LEU A 42 -9.44 14.72 16.04
N ILE A 43 -9.15 14.49 14.76
CA ILE A 43 -10.18 14.28 13.73
C ILE A 43 -11.09 13.13 14.13
N GLY A 44 -10.52 11.98 14.54
CA GLY A 44 -11.29 10.82 14.99
C GLY A 44 -12.21 11.13 16.18
N VAL A 45 -11.72 11.88 17.17
CA VAL A 45 -12.50 12.29 18.34
C VAL A 45 -13.62 13.25 17.96
N PHE A 46 -13.32 14.28 17.15
CA PHE A 46 -14.29 15.32 16.83
C PHE A 46 -15.28 14.93 15.74
N LEU A 47 -14.97 13.95 14.89
CA LEU A 47 -15.92 13.38 13.93
C LEU A 47 -17.21 12.88 14.60
N THR A 48 -17.10 12.39 15.84
CA THR A 48 -18.25 11.87 16.59
C THR A 48 -19.00 12.95 17.39
N LYS A 49 -18.41 14.13 17.57
CA LYS A 49 -18.94 15.20 18.44
C LYS A 49 -19.41 16.44 17.69
N ASN A 50 -18.61 16.93 16.75
CA ASN A 50 -18.90 18.15 16.00
C ASN A 50 -18.19 18.12 14.64
N LEU A 51 -18.99 17.91 13.60
CA LEU A 51 -18.51 17.75 12.22
C LEU A 51 -17.81 19.01 11.69
N LEU A 52 -18.24 20.21 12.10
CA LEU A 52 -17.60 21.47 11.69
C LEU A 52 -16.19 21.58 12.26
N ILE A 53 -16.01 21.26 13.54
CA ILE A 53 -14.68 21.25 14.18
C ILE A 53 -13.79 20.18 13.55
N ALA A 54 -14.33 18.98 13.30
CA ALA A 54 -13.60 17.91 12.62
C ALA A 54 -13.13 18.34 11.21
N PHE A 55 -13.97 19.06 10.48
CA PHE A 55 -13.62 19.59 9.16
C PHE A 55 -12.52 20.65 9.22
N VAL A 56 -12.56 21.56 10.19
CA VAL A 56 -11.48 22.54 10.42
C VAL A 56 -10.16 21.83 10.74
N ILE A 57 -10.17 20.84 11.64
CA ILE A 57 -8.96 20.07 11.99
C ILE A 57 -8.46 19.28 10.78
N PHE A 58 -9.36 18.77 9.93
CA PHE A 58 -8.99 18.10 8.68
C PHE A 58 -8.29 19.03 7.68
N ILE A 59 -8.72 20.30 7.56
CA ILE A 59 -8.02 21.31 6.75
C ILE A 59 -6.62 21.58 7.32
N ILE A 60 -6.52 21.73 8.64
CA ILE A 60 -5.23 21.94 9.31
C ILE A 60 -4.31 20.74 9.04
N TYR A 61 -4.81 19.52 9.20
CA TYR A 61 -4.08 18.29 8.88
C TYR A 61 -3.53 18.27 7.45
N PHE A 62 -4.37 18.57 6.46
CA PHE A 62 -3.92 18.63 5.07
C PHE A 62 -2.83 19.69 4.86
N THR A 63 -2.97 20.84 5.52
CA THR A 63 -2.00 21.93 5.47
C THR A 63 -0.67 21.52 6.10
N THR A 64 -0.70 20.87 7.26
CA THR A 64 0.47 20.32 7.95
C THR A 64 1.20 19.31 7.08
N VAL A 65 0.48 18.34 6.49
CA VAL A 65 1.09 17.34 5.58
C VAL A 65 1.72 18.01 4.37
N PHE A 66 1.06 19.02 3.80
CA PHE A 66 1.59 19.77 2.66
C PHE A 66 2.91 20.50 3.02
N PHE A 67 2.93 21.24 4.14
CA PHE A 67 4.15 21.92 4.59
C PHE A 67 5.26 20.93 4.97
N ALA A 68 4.94 19.83 5.65
CA ALA A 68 5.92 18.78 5.97
C ALA A 68 6.54 18.18 4.70
N SER A 69 5.72 17.96 3.66
CA SER A 69 6.17 17.46 2.36
C SER A 69 7.09 18.46 1.64
N LEU A 70 6.71 19.74 1.58
CA LEU A 70 7.54 20.79 0.98
C LEU A 70 8.86 20.97 1.72
N TRP A 71 8.83 20.95 3.05
CA TRP A 71 10.01 21.03 3.90
C TRP A 71 10.94 19.85 3.65
N ASN A 72 10.39 18.63 3.63
CA ASN A 72 11.16 17.42 3.34
C ASN A 72 11.80 17.48 1.95
N ARG A 73 11.06 17.90 0.92
CA ARG A 73 11.61 18.08 -0.44
C ARG A 73 12.75 19.10 -0.48
N THR A 74 12.62 20.19 0.27
CA THR A 74 13.67 21.23 0.36
C THR A 74 14.92 20.69 1.05
N LEU A 75 14.77 19.91 2.11
CA LEU A 75 15.89 19.26 2.80
C LEU A 75 16.60 18.24 1.91
N ILE A 76 15.82 17.40 1.20
CA ILE A 76 16.37 16.44 0.23
C ILE A 76 17.17 17.17 -0.84
N LYS A 77 16.63 18.26 -1.42
CA LYS A 77 17.37 19.08 -2.38
C LYS A 77 18.64 19.67 -1.77
N LYS A 78 18.61 20.14 -0.52
CA LYS A 78 19.79 20.73 0.15
C LYS A 78 20.90 19.69 0.36
N GLN A 79 20.55 18.45 0.70
CA GLN A 79 21.53 17.41 0.99
C GLN A 79 22.01 16.64 -0.25
N TYR A 80 21.13 16.43 -1.23
CA TYR A 80 21.38 15.62 -2.42
C TYR A 80 21.48 16.43 -3.72
N GLY A 81 21.35 17.75 -3.65
CA GLY A 81 21.29 18.66 -4.81
C GLY A 81 19.92 18.68 -5.48
N SER A 82 19.34 17.52 -5.73
CA SER A 82 18.01 17.37 -6.34
C SER A 82 17.25 16.14 -5.82
N VAL A 83 15.95 16.08 -6.12
CA VAL A 83 15.12 14.90 -5.77
C VAL A 83 15.49 13.73 -6.67
N GLU A 84 15.87 14.02 -7.92
CA GLU A 84 16.32 13.05 -8.91
C GLU A 84 17.60 12.35 -8.44
N THR A 85 18.58 13.10 -7.90
CA THR A 85 19.81 12.52 -7.34
C THR A 85 19.54 11.62 -6.14
N TYR A 86 18.60 12.00 -5.27
CA TYR A 86 18.16 11.16 -4.17
C TYR A 86 17.54 9.84 -4.65
N ASN A 87 16.65 9.91 -5.65
CA ASN A 87 16.03 8.73 -6.26
C ASN A 87 17.07 7.83 -6.93
N LEU A 88 18.03 8.40 -7.66
CA LEU A 88 19.13 7.65 -8.28
C LEU A 88 19.99 6.93 -7.24
N ARG A 89 20.27 7.57 -6.10
CA ARG A 89 21.02 6.94 -5.00
C ARG A 89 20.25 5.78 -4.38
N ASN A 90 18.94 5.91 -4.22
CA ASN A 90 18.09 4.82 -3.74
C ASN A 90 18.02 3.66 -4.75
N LEU A 91 17.97 3.98 -6.04
CA LEU A 91 18.03 3.01 -7.12
C LEU A 91 19.36 2.24 -7.10
N GLU A 92 20.48 2.94 -6.95
CA GLU A 92 21.81 2.33 -6.83
C GLU A 92 21.94 1.46 -5.59
N ARG A 93 21.45 1.95 -4.44
CA ARG A 93 21.40 1.17 -3.20
C ARG A 93 20.57 -0.10 -3.37
N PHE A 94 19.44 -0.02 -4.07
CA PHE A 94 18.61 -1.17 -4.36
C PHE A 94 19.31 -2.19 -5.28
N ILE A 95 19.90 -1.74 -6.40
CA ILE A 95 20.67 -2.60 -7.30
C ILE A 95 21.80 -3.30 -6.54
N LYS A 96 22.54 -2.54 -5.72
CA LYS A 96 23.65 -3.07 -4.92
C LYS A 96 23.16 -4.10 -3.90
N ASN A 97 22.10 -3.80 -3.15
CA ASN A 97 21.53 -4.74 -2.16
C ASN A 97 21.06 -6.05 -2.82
N VAL A 98 20.49 -5.97 -4.02
CA VAL A 98 20.06 -7.17 -4.76
C VAL A 98 21.25 -7.96 -5.30
N LYS A 99 22.29 -7.28 -5.80
CA LYS A 99 23.52 -7.93 -6.29
C LYS A 99 24.28 -8.60 -5.15
N ASP A 100 24.54 -7.87 -4.07
CA ASP A 100 25.33 -8.33 -2.94
C ASP A 100 24.54 -9.35 -2.08
N GLY A 101 23.24 -9.14 -1.89
CA GLY A 101 22.40 -9.96 -1.01
C GLY A 101 21.79 -11.20 -1.69
N LEU A 102 21.49 -11.12 -2.99
CA LEU A 102 20.83 -12.21 -3.72
C LEU A 102 21.69 -12.79 -4.85
N GLY A 103 22.83 -12.18 -5.18
CA GLY A 103 23.66 -12.59 -6.33
C GLY A 103 23.00 -12.31 -7.68
N ILE A 104 21.98 -11.45 -7.73
CA ILE A 104 21.20 -11.17 -8.93
C ILE A 104 21.67 -9.84 -9.52
N ASP A 105 22.17 -9.86 -10.75
CA ASP A 105 22.53 -8.63 -11.46
C ASP A 105 21.32 -8.09 -12.24
N LEU A 106 20.67 -7.06 -11.69
CA LEU A 106 19.50 -6.41 -12.32
C LEU A 106 19.86 -5.60 -13.59
N ILE A 107 21.15 -5.34 -13.83
CA ILE A 107 21.66 -4.65 -15.02
C ILE A 107 21.78 -5.64 -16.21
N ASN A 108 21.85 -6.94 -15.91
CA ASN A 108 21.84 -7.97 -16.94
C ASN A 108 20.44 -8.05 -17.57
N GLU A 109 20.39 -7.88 -18.90
CA GLU A 109 19.15 -7.77 -19.66
C GLU A 109 18.33 -9.07 -19.66
N ASN A 110 19.00 -10.23 -19.75
CA ASN A 110 18.33 -11.53 -19.70
C ASN A 110 17.68 -11.78 -18.33
N ILE A 111 18.38 -11.41 -17.26
CA ILE A 111 17.86 -11.50 -15.89
C ILE A 111 16.69 -10.54 -15.71
N ASN A 112 16.81 -9.30 -16.18
CA ASN A 112 15.76 -8.29 -16.08
C ASN A 112 14.49 -8.73 -16.83
N HIS A 113 14.62 -9.21 -18.08
CA HIS A 113 13.49 -9.77 -18.83
C HIS A 113 12.86 -11.00 -18.18
N THR A 114 13.68 -11.86 -17.57
CA THR A 114 13.17 -13.01 -16.80
C THR A 114 12.32 -12.53 -15.62
N ILE A 115 12.78 -11.52 -14.88
CA ILE A 115 12.04 -10.95 -13.75
C ILE A 115 10.76 -10.24 -14.23
N GLU A 116 10.80 -9.50 -15.34
CA GLU A 116 9.60 -8.91 -15.94
C GLU A 116 8.57 -9.96 -16.35
N GLY A 117 9.03 -11.08 -16.93
CA GLY A 117 8.18 -12.24 -17.24
C GLY A 117 7.50 -12.78 -15.99
N LEU A 118 8.28 -13.02 -14.93
CA LEU A 118 7.75 -13.46 -13.64
C LEU A 118 6.75 -12.47 -13.03
N ILE A 119 6.97 -11.16 -13.18
CA ILE A 119 6.03 -10.13 -12.71
C ILE A 119 4.73 -10.18 -13.52
N LYS A 120 4.82 -10.30 -14.85
CA LYS A 120 3.64 -10.39 -15.72
C LYS A 120 2.82 -11.64 -15.43
N ASP A 121 3.48 -12.78 -15.23
CA ASP A 121 2.83 -14.04 -14.87
C ASP A 121 2.16 -13.95 -13.49
N GLU A 122 2.83 -13.36 -12.51
CA GLU A 122 2.23 -13.17 -11.18
C GLU A 122 1.05 -12.18 -11.20
N LEU A 123 1.11 -11.15 -12.03
CA LEU A 123 0.01 -10.20 -12.23
C LEU A 123 -1.17 -10.85 -12.98
N SER A 124 -0.92 -11.74 -13.94
CA SER A 124 -1.99 -12.46 -14.66
C SER A 124 -2.65 -13.54 -13.81
N HIS A 125 -1.92 -14.15 -12.87
CA HIS A 125 -2.45 -15.14 -11.92
C HIS A 125 -2.97 -14.54 -10.61
N SER A 126 -2.74 -13.25 -10.36
CA SER A 126 -3.31 -12.58 -9.20
C SER A 126 -4.85 -12.60 -9.27
N ILE A 127 -5.50 -12.80 -8.12
CA ILE A 127 -6.96 -12.93 -8.06
C ILE A 127 -7.57 -11.71 -8.76
N SER A 128 -8.31 -11.96 -9.84
CA SER A 128 -8.85 -10.85 -10.61
C SER A 128 -9.79 -10.06 -9.71
N GLN A 129 -9.76 -8.72 -9.82
CA GLN A 129 -10.71 -7.86 -9.11
C GLN A 129 -12.16 -8.32 -9.34
N GLU A 130 -12.42 -8.98 -10.46
CA GLU A 130 -13.71 -9.58 -10.80
C GLU A 130 -14.05 -10.80 -9.92
N SER A 131 -13.09 -11.67 -9.63
CA SER A 131 -13.28 -12.80 -8.70
C SER A 131 -13.54 -12.32 -7.27
N ILE A 132 -12.84 -11.27 -6.83
CA ILE A 132 -13.05 -10.65 -5.50
C ILE A 132 -14.44 -9.99 -5.42
N LYS A 133 -14.86 -9.29 -6.47
CA LYS A 133 -16.21 -8.72 -6.58
C LYS A 133 -17.29 -9.81 -6.55
N LYS A 134 -17.07 -10.94 -7.22
CA LYS A 134 -17.99 -12.10 -7.21
C LYS A 134 -18.08 -12.75 -5.82
N SER A 135 -16.97 -12.94 -5.12
CA SER A 135 -16.98 -13.47 -3.74
C SER A 135 -17.62 -12.50 -2.75
N PHE A 136 -17.39 -11.19 -2.91
CA PHE A 136 -18.06 -10.16 -2.11
C PHE A 136 -19.57 -10.15 -2.36
N SER A 137 -20.01 -10.17 -3.63
CA SER A 137 -21.44 -10.19 -3.95
C SER A 137 -22.12 -11.47 -3.46
N GLN A 138 -21.47 -12.63 -3.57
CA GLN A 138 -21.94 -13.88 -2.97
C GLN A 138 -22.06 -13.78 -1.45
N GLY A 139 -21.07 -13.20 -0.76
CA GLY A 139 -21.13 -12.98 0.69
C GLY A 139 -22.29 -12.06 1.11
N VAL A 140 -22.52 -10.97 0.36
CA VAL A 140 -23.65 -10.06 0.56
C VAL A 140 -24.98 -10.79 0.36
N ILE A 141 -25.12 -11.55 -0.73
CA ILE A 141 -26.32 -12.35 -1.02
C ILE A 141 -26.61 -13.35 0.11
N ILE A 142 -25.60 -14.11 0.55
CA ILE A 142 -25.73 -15.10 1.63
C ILE A 142 -26.13 -14.45 2.96
N SER A 143 -25.64 -13.24 3.24
CA SER A 143 -25.98 -12.49 4.46
C SER A 143 -27.37 -11.84 4.44
N LEU A 144 -27.86 -11.44 3.26
CA LEU A 144 -29.12 -10.70 3.12
C LEU A 144 -30.34 -11.59 2.83
N ILE A 145 -30.16 -12.74 2.17
CA ILE A 145 -31.26 -13.69 1.88
C ILE A 145 -32.01 -14.10 3.17
N PRO A 146 -31.34 -14.48 4.27
CA PRO A 146 -32.03 -14.85 5.51
C PRO A 146 -32.88 -13.72 6.10
N LEU A 147 -32.40 -12.46 5.98
CA LEU A 147 -33.13 -11.26 6.42
C LEU A 147 -34.36 -10.99 5.52
N ALA A 148 -34.23 -11.19 4.21
CA ALA A 148 -35.35 -11.05 3.28
C ALA A 148 -36.42 -12.13 3.49
N ILE A 149 -36.03 -13.38 3.76
CA ILE A 149 -36.97 -14.49 4.05
C ILE A 149 -37.75 -14.24 5.35
N GLN A 150 -37.13 -13.54 6.32
CA GLN A 150 -37.77 -13.18 7.60
C GLN A 150 -38.97 -12.22 7.42
N PHE A 151 -39.01 -11.44 6.33
CA PHE A 151 -40.19 -10.64 5.98
C PHE A 151 -41.37 -11.48 5.49
N PHE A 152 -41.14 -12.71 5.01
CA PHE A 152 -42.16 -13.58 4.42
C PHE A 152 -42.55 -14.77 5.31
N ILE A 153 -41.69 -15.20 6.24
CA ILE A 153 -41.90 -16.42 7.04
C ILE A 153 -41.76 -16.10 8.53
N THR A 154 -42.85 -16.28 9.30
CA THR A 154 -42.97 -15.93 10.74
C THR A 154 -42.35 -16.95 11.70
N SER A 155 -41.70 -18.00 11.19
CA SER A 155 -41.26 -19.16 11.98
C SER A 155 -39.97 -18.91 12.78
N GLN A 156 -39.87 -19.53 13.96
CA GLN A 156 -38.79 -19.42 14.96
C GLN A 156 -37.43 -20.04 14.56
N ILE A 157 -37.00 -19.96 13.29
CA ILE A 157 -35.74 -20.55 12.80
C ILE A 157 -34.57 -19.54 12.95
N ILE A 158 -34.50 -18.89 14.12
CA ILE A 158 -33.57 -17.79 14.40
C ILE A 158 -32.10 -18.27 14.40
N PHE A 159 -31.85 -19.50 14.87
CA PHE A 159 -30.50 -20.04 14.98
C PHE A 159 -29.82 -20.26 13.61
N ILE A 160 -30.53 -20.85 12.64
CA ILE A 160 -29.99 -21.10 11.29
C ILE A 160 -29.80 -19.77 10.55
N GLN A 161 -30.68 -18.79 10.76
CA GLN A 161 -30.52 -17.44 10.20
C GLN A 161 -29.26 -16.75 10.74
N LEU A 162 -29.05 -16.76 12.05
CA LEU A 162 -27.84 -16.20 12.66
C LEU A 162 -26.58 -16.90 12.16
N ALA A 163 -26.62 -18.22 12.00
CA ALA A 163 -25.49 -18.98 11.45
C ALA A 163 -25.18 -18.60 9.98
N LEU A 164 -26.20 -18.43 9.13
CA LEU A 164 -26.03 -17.99 7.73
C LEU A 164 -25.53 -16.55 7.62
N ILE A 165 -26.04 -15.64 8.46
CA ILE A 165 -25.57 -14.25 8.54
C ILE A 165 -24.10 -14.23 8.98
N ALA A 166 -23.73 -15.00 10.02
CA ALA A 166 -22.36 -15.10 10.49
C ALA A 166 -21.42 -15.64 9.39
N LEU A 167 -21.83 -16.69 8.66
CA LEU A 167 -21.07 -17.22 7.52
C LEU A 167 -20.90 -16.17 6.41
N GLY A 168 -21.97 -15.45 6.05
CA GLY A 168 -21.91 -14.36 5.06
C GLY A 168 -20.95 -13.24 5.48
N VAL A 169 -20.99 -12.82 6.75
CA VAL A 169 -20.07 -11.82 7.31
C VAL A 169 -18.62 -12.31 7.28
N ILE A 170 -18.36 -13.58 7.62
CA ILE A 170 -17.01 -14.18 7.54
C ILE A 170 -16.49 -14.15 6.11
N VAL A 171 -17.33 -14.51 5.12
CA VAL A 171 -16.97 -14.47 3.69
C VAL A 171 -16.68 -13.04 3.23
N ILE A 172 -17.47 -12.05 3.67
CA ILE A 172 -17.24 -10.63 3.36
C ILE A 172 -15.90 -10.16 3.95
N ILE A 173 -15.64 -10.43 5.23
CA ILE A 173 -14.40 -10.03 5.91
C ILE A 173 -13.18 -10.66 5.21
N TYR A 174 -13.27 -11.95 4.87
CA TYR A 174 -12.20 -12.66 4.18
C TYR A 174 -11.96 -12.10 2.77
N SER A 175 -13.03 -11.77 2.05
CA SER A 175 -12.96 -11.15 0.72
C SER A 175 -12.33 -9.76 0.76
N ILE A 176 -12.66 -8.94 1.76
CA ILE A 176 -12.04 -7.62 1.98
C ILE A 176 -10.55 -7.78 2.30
N LYS A 177 -10.21 -8.71 3.20
CA LYS A 177 -8.81 -8.96 3.58
C LYS A 177 -7.97 -9.43 2.37
N LEU A 178 -8.49 -10.37 1.58
CA LEU A 178 -7.86 -10.83 0.34
C LEU A 178 -7.69 -9.67 -0.66
N SER A 179 -8.75 -8.88 -0.87
CA SER A 179 -8.71 -7.69 -1.73
C SER A 179 -7.59 -6.73 -1.37
N LEU A 180 -7.44 -6.42 -0.08
CA LEU A 180 -6.40 -5.51 0.39
C LEU A 180 -4.99 -6.09 0.22
N VAL A 181 -4.81 -7.39 0.50
CA VAL A 181 -3.52 -8.07 0.34
C VAL A 181 -3.12 -8.14 -1.13
N ASP A 182 -4.04 -8.56 -2.01
CA ASP A 182 -3.78 -8.69 -3.44
C ASP A 182 -3.62 -7.34 -4.12
N TYR A 183 -4.42 -6.33 -3.76
CA TYR A 183 -4.23 -4.98 -4.26
C TYR A 183 -2.86 -4.42 -3.86
N SER A 184 -2.47 -4.60 -2.59
CA SER A 184 -1.16 -4.17 -2.11
C SER A 184 0.00 -4.91 -2.80
N LYS A 185 -0.17 -6.20 -3.12
CA LYS A 185 0.82 -7.00 -3.85
C LYS A 185 0.91 -6.57 -5.31
N GLN A 186 -0.21 -6.42 -6.00
CA GLN A 186 -0.29 -5.94 -7.38
C GLN A 186 0.32 -4.54 -7.53
N TYR A 187 0.00 -3.63 -6.61
CA TYR A 187 0.57 -2.29 -6.60
C TYR A 187 2.10 -2.32 -6.51
N ARG A 188 2.64 -3.08 -5.55
CA ARG A 188 4.09 -3.27 -5.39
C ARG A 188 4.76 -3.91 -6.61
N LEU A 189 4.11 -4.89 -7.24
CA LEU A 189 4.61 -5.52 -8.47
C LEU A 189 4.66 -4.52 -9.64
N LYS A 190 3.66 -3.64 -9.77
CA LYS A 190 3.64 -2.58 -10.79
C LYS A 190 4.74 -1.55 -10.57
N GLU A 191 4.92 -1.08 -9.33
CA GLU A 191 6.02 -0.16 -8.99
C GLU A 191 7.39 -0.81 -9.25
N PHE A 192 7.54 -2.08 -8.88
CA PHE A 192 8.78 -2.80 -9.14
C PHE A 192 9.05 -2.97 -10.64
N SER A 193 8.02 -3.22 -11.46
CA SER A 193 8.15 -3.24 -12.92
C SER A 193 8.57 -1.88 -13.49
N PHE A 194 8.07 -0.77 -12.93
CA PHE A 194 8.50 0.57 -13.33
C PHE A 194 9.98 0.80 -13.02
N LEU A 195 10.45 0.39 -11.84
CA LEU A 195 11.85 0.49 -11.48
C LEU A 195 12.76 -0.34 -12.38
N LEU A 196 12.36 -1.56 -12.76
CA LEU A 196 13.15 -2.36 -13.70
C LEU A 196 13.32 -1.67 -15.07
N LYS A 197 12.28 -0.97 -15.55
CA LYS A 197 12.36 -0.14 -16.75
C LYS A 197 13.30 1.05 -16.55
N GLU A 198 13.24 1.70 -15.40
CA GLU A 198 14.14 2.81 -15.05
C GLU A 198 15.61 2.37 -15.01
N ILE A 199 15.90 1.20 -14.42
CA ILE A 199 17.25 0.60 -14.41
C ILE A 199 17.74 0.36 -15.84
N ARG A 200 16.89 -0.18 -16.72
CA ARG A 200 17.25 -0.43 -18.12
C ARG A 200 17.53 0.86 -18.87
N ILE A 201 16.70 1.88 -18.68
CA ILE A 201 16.89 3.20 -19.30
C ILE A 201 18.22 3.80 -18.83
N LYS A 202 18.51 3.75 -17.51
CA LYS A 202 19.77 4.27 -16.96
C LYS A 202 20.99 3.61 -17.60
N LYS A 203 20.95 2.29 -17.86
CA LYS A 203 22.02 1.56 -18.57
C LYS A 203 22.26 2.06 -19.99
N ILE A 204 21.23 2.56 -20.70
CA ILE A 204 21.37 3.07 -22.07
C ILE A 204 22.08 4.44 -22.09
N TYR A 205 21.94 5.22 -21.03
CA TYR A 205 22.49 6.58 -20.90
C TYR A 205 23.83 6.64 -20.14
N GLN A 206 24.36 5.51 -19.65
CA GLN A 206 25.65 5.38 -18.98
C GLN A 206 26.63 4.61 -19.86
#